data_AF-A0AAU9R755-F1
#
_entry.id   AF-A0AAU9R755-F1
#
_cell.length_a   1.000
_cell.length_b   1.000
_cell.length_c   1.000
_cell.angle_alpha   90.00
_cell.angle_beta   90.00
_cell.angle_gamma   90.00
#
_symmetry.space_group_name_H-M   'P 1'
#
loop_
_entity.id
_entity.type
_entity.pdbx_description
1 polymer ?
#
loop_
_entity_poly.entity_id
_entity_poly.type
_entity_poly.pdbx_seq_one_letter_code
_entity_poly.pdbx_strand_id
1 'polypeptide(L)'
;MDPRLIWVTQSGSVDALYSLIIQKDPCILQNTDVLPFTHTPLREASSTGKIDLAMELMILKPSFANKLNSDGFSPLHLAVENHQVELALELQLVKFDPNLVPNKDLFPILVQSLGKRWIKKDKGMGLVVKKVTSIILPSFMS
;
A
#
# COMPACT_ATOMS: atom_id res chain seq x y z
N MET A 1 -6.51 7.11 -14.88
CA MET A 1 -6.99 7.50 -13.55
C MET A 1 -7.80 8.78 -13.70
N ASP A 2 -8.86 8.99 -12.91
CA ASP A 2 -9.65 10.23 -12.94
C ASP A 2 -8.76 11.45 -12.62
N PRO A 3 -8.82 12.57 -13.39
CA PRO A 3 -8.03 13.77 -13.13
C PRO A 3 -8.14 14.31 -11.70
N ARG A 4 -9.29 14.15 -11.06
CA ARG A 4 -9.53 14.61 -9.68
C ARG A 4 -8.74 13.79 -8.68
N LEU A 5 -8.61 12.47 -8.93
CA LEU A 5 -7.77 11.59 -8.11
C LEU A 5 -6.28 11.85 -8.35
N ILE A 6 -5.88 12.30 -9.53
CA ILE A 6 -4.47 12.63 -9.83
C ILE A 6 -3.96 13.73 -8.89
N TRP A 7 -4.73 14.80 -8.69
CA TRP A 7 -4.33 15.87 -7.78
C TRP A 7 -4.24 15.41 -6.32
N VAL A 8 -5.17 14.53 -5.88
CA VAL A 8 -5.14 13.93 -4.53
C VAL A 8 -3.88 13.09 -4.35
N THR A 9 -3.53 12.24 -5.32
CA THR A 9 -2.32 11.40 -5.23
C THR A 9 -1.03 12.20 -5.30
N GLN A 10 -1.00 13.27 -6.10
CA GLN A 10 0.17 14.16 -6.19
C GLN A 10 0.40 14.93 -4.90
N SER A 11 -0.68 15.48 -4.31
CA SER A 11 -0.60 16.16 -3.02
C SER A 11 -0.28 15.19 -1.88
N GLY A 12 -0.82 13.96 -1.93
CA GLY A 12 -0.75 13.00 -0.84
C GLY A 12 -1.71 13.32 0.31
N SER A 13 -2.66 14.24 0.10
CA SER A 13 -3.53 14.73 1.17
C SER A 13 -4.76 13.84 1.37
N VAL A 14 -4.91 13.32 2.58
CA VAL A 14 -6.11 12.59 3.02
C VAL A 14 -7.32 13.52 3.09
N ASP A 15 -7.15 14.77 3.55
CA ASP A 15 -8.23 15.75 3.59
C ASP A 15 -8.77 16.07 2.18
N ALA A 16 -7.88 16.13 1.20
CA ALA A 16 -8.25 16.30 -0.21
C ALA A 16 -9.04 15.10 -0.73
N LEU A 17 -8.68 13.87 -0.34
CA LEU A 17 -9.41 12.65 -0.67
C LEU A 17 -10.83 12.70 -0.10
N TYR A 18 -10.97 13.00 1.19
CA TYR A 18 -12.30 13.10 1.84
C TYR A 18 -13.13 14.23 1.27
N SER A 19 -12.52 15.39 1.00
CA SER A 19 -13.22 16.52 0.35
C SER A 19 -13.75 16.12 -1.03
N LEU A 20 -12.98 15.35 -1.80
CA LEU A 20 -13.39 14.87 -3.11
C LEU A 20 -14.55 13.87 -3.02
N ILE A 21 -14.47 12.90 -2.10
CA ILE A 21 -15.50 11.87 -1.91
C ILE A 21 -16.80 12.49 -1.39
N ILE A 22 -16.72 13.34 -0.36
CA ILE A 22 -17.91 13.91 0.31
C ILE A 22 -18.58 14.98 -0.56
N GLN A 23 -17.79 15.88 -1.17
CA GLN A 23 -18.35 17.07 -1.82
C GLN A 23 -18.57 16.93 -3.33
N LYS A 24 -17.86 16.01 -4.00
CA LYS A 24 -17.91 15.91 -5.47
C LYS A 24 -18.50 14.60 -5.95
N ASP A 25 -17.96 13.47 -5.49
CA ASP A 25 -18.33 12.16 -6.03
C ASP A 25 -18.01 11.02 -5.04
N PRO A 26 -19.03 10.53 -4.29
CA PRO A 26 -18.86 9.45 -3.34
C PRO A 26 -18.42 8.12 -3.97
N CYS A 27 -18.71 7.91 -5.26
CA CYS A 27 -18.47 6.66 -5.96
C CYS A 27 -17.19 6.68 -6.81
N ILE A 28 -16.38 7.75 -6.74
CA ILE A 28 -15.20 7.93 -7.59
C ILE A 28 -14.20 6.77 -7.46
N LEU A 29 -14.03 6.21 -6.26
CA LEU A 29 -13.14 5.07 -6.02
C LEU A 29 -13.70 3.78 -6.65
N GLN A 30 -15.02 3.59 -6.62
CA GLN A 30 -15.70 2.43 -7.23
C GLN A 30 -15.56 2.46 -8.75
N ASN A 31 -15.75 3.64 -9.35
CA ASN A 31 -15.63 3.85 -10.80
C ASN A 31 -14.20 3.59 -11.31
N THR A 32 -13.20 3.80 -10.45
CA THR A 32 -11.79 3.57 -10.79
C THR A 32 -11.39 2.09 -10.66
N ASP A 33 -12.17 1.30 -9.92
CA ASP A 33 -11.92 -0.12 -9.63
C ASP A 33 -12.45 -1.09 -10.70
N VAL A 34 -13.13 -0.58 -11.73
CA VAL A 34 -13.86 -1.42 -12.71
C VAL A 34 -12.93 -2.18 -13.66
N LEU A 35 -11.77 -1.60 -13.99
CA LEU A 35 -10.83 -2.21 -14.92
C LEU A 35 -9.77 -3.05 -14.19
N PRO A 36 -9.34 -4.19 -14.75
CA PRO A 36 -8.37 -5.08 -14.12
C PRO A 36 -6.93 -4.52 -14.12
N PHE A 37 -6.56 -3.72 -15.13
CA PHE A 37 -5.21 -3.16 -15.32
C PHE A 37 -5.17 -1.63 -15.23
N THR A 38 -6.01 -1.01 -14.39
CA THR A 38 -6.05 0.45 -14.28
C THR A 38 -4.90 1.02 -13.45
N HIS A 39 -4.48 2.22 -13.83
CA HIS A 39 -3.71 3.10 -12.96
C HIS A 39 -4.58 3.50 -11.76
N THR A 40 -4.38 2.84 -10.62
CA THR A 40 -5.12 3.06 -9.38
C THR A 40 -4.47 4.15 -8.53
N PRO A 41 -5.23 4.89 -7.73
CA PRO A 41 -4.66 5.88 -6.82
C PRO A 41 -3.75 5.25 -5.77
N LEU A 42 -4.03 4.01 -5.36
CA LEU A 42 -3.17 3.26 -4.44
C LEU A 42 -1.80 2.95 -5.07
N ARG A 43 -1.75 2.68 -6.37
CA ARG A 43 -0.48 2.48 -7.11
C ARG A 43 0.40 3.71 -7.00
N GLU A 44 -0.15 4.89 -7.30
CA GLU A 44 0.58 6.15 -7.28
C GLU A 44 1.07 6.46 -5.86
N ALA A 45 0.19 6.34 -4.86
CA ALA A 45 0.54 6.54 -3.46
C ALA A 45 1.64 5.56 -2.99
N SER A 46 1.59 4.30 -3.45
CA SER A 46 2.61 3.27 -3.15
C SER A 46 3.95 3.58 -3.81
N SER A 47 3.94 4.04 -5.06
CA SER A 47 5.15 4.38 -5.81
C SER A 47 5.85 5.63 -5.25
N THR A 48 5.07 6.57 -4.72
CA THR A 48 5.57 7.87 -4.25
C THR A 48 5.74 7.96 -2.73
N GLY A 49 5.41 6.89 -2.00
CA GLY A 49 5.58 6.84 -0.54
C GLY A 49 4.57 7.67 0.25
N LYS A 50 3.38 7.91 -0.29
CA LYS A 50 2.31 8.63 0.41
C LYS A 50 1.60 7.68 1.38
N ILE A 51 2.24 7.43 2.53
CA ILE A 51 1.80 6.42 3.50
C ILE A 51 0.35 6.66 3.95
N ASP A 52 0.07 7.81 4.54
CA ASP A 52 -1.27 8.13 5.07
C ASP A 52 -2.36 7.97 4.01
N LEU A 53 -2.10 8.49 2.80
CA LEU A 53 -3.04 8.37 1.68
C LEU A 53 -3.23 6.92 1.23
N ALA A 54 -2.15 6.15 1.13
CA ALA A 54 -2.21 4.75 0.72
C ALA A 54 -3.00 3.90 1.72
N MET A 55 -2.83 4.17 3.02
CA MET A 55 -3.55 3.48 4.08
C MET A 55 -5.05 3.81 4.04
N GLU A 56 -5.39 5.08 3.91
CA GLU A 56 -6.79 5.50 3.76
C GLU A 56 -7.44 4.91 2.50
N LEU A 57 -6.72 4.87 1.38
CA LEU A 57 -7.22 4.23 0.16
C LEU A 57 -7.45 2.72 0.35
N MET A 58 -6.62 2.03 1.15
CA MET A 58 -6.84 0.63 1.46
C MET A 58 -8.02 0.40 2.40
N ILE A 59 -8.24 1.29 3.37
CA ILE A 59 -9.41 1.23 4.26
C ILE A 59 -10.69 1.45 3.45
N LEU A 60 -10.72 2.50 2.62
CA LEU A 60 -11.89 2.86 1.82
C LEU A 60 -12.14 1.87 0.67
N LYS A 61 -11.08 1.31 0.08
CA LYS A 61 -11.18 0.40 -1.06
C LYS A 61 -10.09 -0.69 -1.06
N PRO A 62 -10.24 -1.76 -0.23
CA PRO A 62 -9.27 -2.84 -0.13
C PRO A 62 -8.97 -3.58 -1.44
N SER A 63 -9.92 -3.58 -2.39
CA SER A 63 -9.74 -4.26 -3.69
C SER A 63 -8.59 -3.68 -4.50
N PHE A 64 -8.18 -2.42 -4.27
CA PHE A 64 -7.02 -1.83 -4.94
C PHE A 64 -5.72 -2.59 -4.62
N ALA A 65 -5.59 -3.21 -3.45
CA ALA A 65 -4.42 -3.99 -3.07
C ALA A 65 -4.24 -5.27 -3.91
N ASN A 66 -5.31 -5.73 -4.56
CA ASN A 66 -5.32 -6.93 -5.38
C ASN A 66 -5.19 -6.64 -6.88
N LYS A 67 -5.21 -5.36 -7.28
CA LYS A 67 -5.02 -4.97 -8.68
C LYS A 67 -3.56 -5.13 -9.08
N LEU A 68 -3.34 -5.80 -10.20
CA LEU A 68 -2.00 -5.99 -10.78
C LEU A 68 -1.84 -5.05 -11.98
N ASN A 69 -0.64 -4.56 -12.21
CA ASN A 69 -0.30 -3.84 -13.44
C ASN A 69 -0.14 -4.83 -14.62
N SER A 70 0.16 -4.30 -15.81
CA SER A 70 0.44 -5.08 -17.02
C SER A 70 1.58 -6.08 -16.86
N ASP A 71 2.50 -5.83 -15.92
CA ASP A 71 3.67 -6.65 -15.64
C ASP A 71 3.41 -7.65 -14.49
N GLY A 72 2.18 -7.70 -13.96
CA GLY A 72 1.79 -8.59 -12.86
C GLY A 72 2.15 -8.08 -11.47
N PHE A 73 2.59 -6.83 -11.32
CA PHE A 73 2.96 -6.22 -10.04
C PHE A 73 1.77 -5.59 -9.31
N SER A 74 1.65 -5.90 -8.03
CA SER A 74 0.70 -5.24 -7.12
C SER A 74 1.28 -3.93 -6.55
N PRO A 75 0.47 -3.06 -5.92
CA PRO A 75 0.95 -1.84 -5.27
C PRO A 75 2.06 -2.10 -4.24
N LEU A 76 2.01 -3.24 -3.54
CA LEU A 76 3.06 -3.68 -2.64
C LEU A 76 4.42 -3.89 -3.34
N HIS A 77 4.40 -4.52 -4.52
CA HIS A 77 5.64 -4.74 -5.29
C HIS A 77 6.27 -3.40 -5.67
N LEU A 78 5.45 -2.44 -6.07
CA LEU A 78 5.90 -1.10 -6.43
C LEU A 78 6.42 -0.30 -5.23
N ALA A 79 5.81 -0.44 -4.06
CA ALA A 79 6.34 0.17 -2.83
C ALA A 79 7.76 -0.34 -2.54
N VAL A 80 7.99 -1.65 -2.65
CA VAL A 80 9.31 -2.25 -2.45
C VAL A 80 10.31 -1.84 -3.52
N GLU A 81 9.88 -1.79 -4.78
CA GLU A 81 10.72 -1.35 -5.90
C GLU A 81 11.18 0.11 -5.74
N ASN A 82 10.29 0.97 -5.23
CA ASN A 82 10.56 2.38 -4.99
C ASN A 82 11.13 2.68 -3.59
N HIS A 83 11.65 1.66 -2.89
CA HIS A 83 12.26 1.78 -1.56
C HIS A 83 11.33 2.32 -0.46
N GLN A 84 10.02 2.24 -0.66
CA GLN A 84 8.97 2.59 0.31
C GLN A 84 8.72 1.42 1.27
N VAL A 85 9.75 1.04 2.03
CA VAL A 85 9.74 -0.18 2.85
C VAL A 85 8.72 -0.13 3.98
N GLU A 86 8.59 1.03 4.64
CA GLU A 86 7.59 1.25 5.69
C GLU A 86 6.18 1.05 5.14
N LEU A 87 5.88 1.69 4.01
CA LEU A 87 4.60 1.52 3.33
C LEU A 87 4.36 0.07 2.90
N ALA A 88 5.35 -0.60 2.33
CA ALA A 88 5.22 -1.98 1.90
C ALA A 88 4.84 -2.90 3.08
N LEU A 89 5.45 -2.69 4.23
CA LEU A 89 5.12 -3.42 5.45
C LEU A 89 3.69 -3.10 5.91
N GLU A 90 3.26 -1.84 5.89
CA GLU A 90 1.91 -1.42 6.30
C GLU A 90 0.83 -2.00 5.39
N LEU A 91 1.02 -1.90 4.08
CA LEU A 91 0.12 -2.47 3.09
C LEU A 91 -0.03 -3.98 3.30
N GLN A 92 1.06 -4.64 3.68
CA GLN A 92 1.07 -6.07 3.88
C GLN A 92 0.39 -6.50 5.18
N LEU A 93 0.49 -5.72 6.25
CA LEU A 93 -0.22 -5.99 7.50
C LEU A 93 -1.72 -5.88 7.31
N VAL A 94 -2.21 -4.78 6.71
CA VAL A 94 -3.65 -4.58 6.49
C VAL A 94 -4.20 -5.61 5.50
N LYS A 95 -3.40 -6.08 4.54
CA LYS A 95 -3.79 -7.21 3.68
C LYS A 95 -3.95 -8.52 4.46
N PHE A 96 -3.13 -8.75 5.49
CA PHE A 96 -3.18 -9.96 6.30
C PHE A 96 -4.29 -9.91 7.35
N ASP A 97 -4.49 -8.74 7.97
CA ASP A 97 -5.56 -8.47 8.92
C ASP A 97 -6.11 -7.05 8.69
N PRO A 98 -7.26 -6.93 8.01
CA PRO A 98 -7.88 -5.63 7.74
C PRO A 98 -8.35 -4.88 9.00
N ASN A 99 -8.49 -5.57 10.13
CA ASN A 99 -8.91 -4.97 11.40
C ASN A 99 -7.74 -4.45 12.22
N LEU A 100 -6.50 -4.74 11.80
CA LEU A 100 -5.33 -4.12 12.40
C LEU A 100 -5.34 -2.64 12.01
N VAL A 101 -5.72 -1.78 12.95
CA VAL A 101 -5.47 -0.35 12.81
C VAL A 101 -3.95 -0.19 12.68
N PRO A 102 -3.45 0.50 11.63
CA PRO A 102 -2.04 0.83 11.52
C PRO A 102 -1.72 1.86 12.59
N ASN A 103 -1.55 1.39 13.82
CA ASN A 103 -0.99 2.22 14.86
C ASN A 103 0.51 2.27 14.59
N LYS A 104 0.96 3.41 14.03
CA LYS A 104 2.36 3.74 13.74
C LYS A 104 3.32 3.41 14.88
N ASP A 105 2.86 3.44 16.14
CA ASP A 105 3.68 3.15 17.32
C ASP A 105 3.81 1.65 17.61
N LEU A 106 2.79 0.85 17.27
CA LEU A 106 2.79 -0.61 17.43
C LEU A 106 3.40 -1.35 16.24
N PHE A 107 3.51 -0.65 15.12
CA PHE A 107 3.89 -1.19 13.82
C PHE A 107 5.31 -1.81 13.78
N PRO A 108 6.37 -1.15 14.30
CA PRO A 108 7.71 -1.75 14.31
C PRO A 108 7.78 -3.05 15.13
N ILE A 109 7.00 -3.13 16.21
CA ILE A 109 6.95 -4.28 17.12
C ILE A 109 6.28 -5.49 16.44
N LEU A 110 5.18 -5.24 15.73
CA LEU A 110 4.46 -6.25 14.95
C LEU A 110 5.32 -6.81 13.81
N VAL A 111 6.06 -5.94 13.10
CA VAL A 111 6.96 -6.37 12.02
C VAL A 111 8.08 -7.28 12.54
N GLN A 112 8.69 -6.95 13.70
CA GLN A 112 9.69 -7.82 14.33
C GLN A 112 9.10 -9.19 14.72
N SER A 113 7.88 -9.21 15.25
CA SER A 113 7.18 -10.45 15.64
C SER A 113 6.80 -11.32 14.44
N LEU A 114 6.32 -10.69 13.37
CA LEU A 114 5.88 -11.38 12.14
C LEU A 114 7.04 -11.80 11.25
N GLY A 115 8.17 -11.10 11.25
CA GLY A 115 9.35 -11.44 10.44
C GLY A 115 9.82 -12.90 10.62
N LYS A 116 9.72 -13.44 11.84
CA LYS A 116 10.06 -14.86 12.14
C LYS A 116 9.06 -15.87 11.56
N ARG A 117 7.80 -15.46 11.37
CA ARG A 117 6.70 -16.29 10.83
C ARG A 117 6.62 -16.20 9.31
N TRP A 118 6.98 -15.05 8.76
CA TRP A 118 7.02 -14.69 7.34
C TRP A 118 8.03 -15.52 6.54
N ILE A 119 9.25 -15.70 7.06
CA ILE A 119 10.32 -16.45 6.38
C ILE A 119 9.93 -17.92 6.12
N LYS A 120 9.01 -18.49 6.91
CA LYS A 120 8.67 -19.91 6.86
C LYS A 120 7.58 -20.29 5.85
N LYS A 121 6.72 -19.36 5.39
CA LYS A 121 5.42 -19.75 4.81
C LYS A 121 5.25 -19.50 3.31
N ASP A 122 6.07 -18.69 2.65
CA ASP A 122 5.71 -18.23 1.30
C ASP A 122 6.78 -18.51 0.23
N LYS A 123 6.48 -19.46 -0.68
CA LYS A 123 7.34 -19.86 -1.80
C LYS A 123 7.21 -18.96 -3.04
N GLY A 124 6.20 -18.07 -3.09
CA GLY A 124 5.93 -17.20 -4.25
C GLY A 124 6.52 -15.80 -4.17
N MET A 125 6.90 -15.33 -2.98
CA MET A 125 7.32 -13.94 -2.73
C MET A 125 8.85 -13.78 -2.63
N GLY A 126 9.61 -14.76 -3.11
CA GLY A 126 11.04 -14.90 -2.83
C GLY A 126 11.91 -13.69 -3.19
N LEU A 127 11.55 -12.91 -4.22
CA LEU A 127 12.32 -11.73 -4.62
C LEU A 127 11.99 -10.49 -3.77
N VAL A 128 10.69 -10.28 -3.49
CA VAL A 128 10.21 -9.18 -2.63
C VAL A 128 10.68 -9.40 -1.20
N VAL A 129 10.53 -10.60 -0.67
CA VAL A 129 10.98 -10.94 0.69
C VAL A 129 12.49 -10.81 0.80
N LYS A 130 13.28 -11.28 -0.18
CA LYS A 130 14.75 -11.09 -0.18
C LYS A 130 15.13 -9.62 -0.25
N LYS A 131 14.44 -8.80 -1.04
CA LYS A 131 14.76 -7.37 -1.17
C LYS A 131 14.32 -6.57 0.04
N VAL A 132 13.12 -6.82 0.57
CA VAL A 132 12.60 -6.27 1.82
C VAL A 132 13.47 -6.67 3.00
N THR A 133 13.81 -7.95 3.16
CA THR A 133 14.73 -8.39 4.23
C THR A 133 16.13 -7.82 4.06
N SER A 134 16.67 -7.72 2.84
CA SER A 134 17.98 -7.10 2.59
C SER A 134 18.02 -5.59 2.90
N ILE A 135 16.89 -4.88 2.77
CA ILE A 135 16.82 -3.44 3.08
C ILE A 135 16.50 -3.22 4.56
N ILE A 136 15.70 -4.10 5.17
CA ILE A 136 15.28 -4.00 6.58
C ILE A 136 16.36 -4.50 7.53
N LEU A 137 16.99 -5.67 7.29
CA LEU A 137 17.94 -6.28 8.24
C LEU A 137 19.02 -5.31 8.74
N PRO A 138 19.68 -4.51 7.88
CA PRO A 138 20.73 -3.59 8.32
C PRO A 138 20.22 -2.53 9.32
N SER A 139 18.98 -2.07 9.17
CA SER A 139 18.37 -1.04 10.03
C SER A 139 17.91 -1.57 11.39
N PHE A 140 17.84 -2.89 11.57
CA PHE A 140 17.38 -3.55 12.81
C PHE A 140 18.51 -4.30 13.56
N MET A 141 19.70 -4.43 12.96
CA MET A 141 20.85 -5.12 13.56
C MET A 141 21.93 -4.18 14.11
N SER A 142 21.67 -2.87 14.22
CA SER A 142 22.58 -1.90 14.84
C SER A 142 22.08 -1.36 16.17
#